data_AF-A0AAW8LD42-F1
#
_entry.id   AF-A0AAW8LD42-F1
#
_cell.length_a   1.000
_cell.length_b   1.000
_cell.length_c   1.000
_cell.angle_alpha   90.00
_cell.angle_beta   90.00
_cell.angle_gamma   90.00
#
_symmetry.space_group_name_H-M   'P 1'
#
loop_
_entity.id
_entity.type
_entity.pdbx_description
1 polymer ?
#
loop_
_entity_poly.entity_id
_entity_poly.type
_entity_poly.pdbx_seq_one_letter_code
_entity_poly.pdbx_strand_id
1 'polypeptide(L)'
;MLPAMSGCGSLAPENIQARHQIEKSLKSFPAVKSVDVELDSNFTAGDSWSVLILLNKNPGREETLTVLKDAYDRVVQVVGDDFASVTTSWVQNGASVSWPISANEPNGAELDYLRELAKPGRGAMSAGRGRISVTRGVVKEFPADLIVTPRSGVSVSDSFELDGMSIRAVSDTVDLSPIPLRKVVEAIDSKYREGAVVELTDNDIVSGSISLDVAAFGKESDGLDVAAAAKVLNVVSGNQLLQELGLTTAWNTSVASREGVFFHMKAGAFDAGDPPEEGAKILAAAQKSASASS
;
A
#
# COMPACT_ATOMS: atom_id res chain seq x y z
N MET A 1 -34.17 -30.18 -6.12
CA MET A 1 -34.34 -28.79 -5.65
C MET A 1 -34.00 -28.76 -4.18
N LEU A 2 -32.79 -28.32 -3.83
CA LEU A 2 -32.46 -27.94 -2.45
C LEU A 2 -33.07 -26.55 -2.21
N PRO A 3 -33.82 -26.32 -1.12
CA PRO A 3 -34.24 -24.97 -0.79
C PRO A 3 -33.03 -24.18 -0.28
N ALA A 4 -32.77 -23.05 -0.93
CA ALA A 4 -31.89 -22.03 -0.38
C ALA A 4 -32.56 -21.47 0.89
N MET A 5 -32.09 -21.90 2.06
CA MET A 5 -32.42 -21.25 3.33
C MET A 5 -31.45 -20.09 3.54
N SER A 6 -31.79 -18.94 3.00
CA SER A 6 -31.15 -17.66 3.34
C SER A 6 -31.78 -17.12 4.64
N GLY A 7 -30.96 -16.82 5.64
CA GLY A 7 -31.10 -15.56 6.40
C GLY A 7 -32.02 -15.47 7.63
N CYS A 8 -32.16 -16.49 8.49
CA CYS A 8 -32.81 -16.30 9.81
C CYS A 8 -31.83 -15.93 10.94
N GLY A 9 -30.53 -16.20 10.79
CA GLY A 9 -29.53 -15.96 11.84
C GLY A 9 -29.39 -14.50 12.25
N SER A 10 -29.41 -13.56 11.28
CA SER A 10 -29.25 -12.14 11.58
C SER A 10 -30.41 -11.48 12.34
N LEU A 11 -31.60 -12.09 12.25
CA LEU A 11 -32.82 -11.62 12.93
C LEU A 11 -33.09 -12.38 14.24
N ALA A 12 -32.17 -13.26 14.65
CA ALA A 12 -32.29 -13.93 15.93
C ALA A 12 -32.28 -12.88 17.07
N PRO A 13 -33.13 -13.03 18.10
CA PRO A 13 -33.24 -12.06 19.19
C PRO A 13 -31.89 -11.73 19.85
N GLU A 14 -31.02 -12.74 20.01
CA GLU A 14 -29.66 -12.59 20.51
C GLU A 14 -28.81 -11.66 19.65
N ASN A 15 -28.90 -11.77 18.33
CA ASN A 15 -28.12 -10.98 17.38
C ASN A 15 -28.65 -9.54 17.29
N ILE A 16 -29.98 -9.35 17.38
CA ILE A 16 -30.59 -8.01 17.50
C ILE A 16 -30.12 -7.34 18.80
N GLN A 17 -30.08 -8.08 19.91
CA GLN A 17 -29.62 -7.56 21.19
C GLN A 17 -28.13 -7.21 21.17
N ALA A 18 -27.28 -8.09 20.62
CA ALA A 18 -25.85 -7.86 20.48
C ALA A 18 -25.57 -6.60 19.64
N ARG A 19 -26.21 -6.47 18.47
CA ARG A 19 -26.14 -5.27 17.63
C ARG A 19 -26.50 -4.00 18.41
N HIS A 20 -27.63 -4.02 19.14
CA HIS A 20 -28.05 -2.87 19.93
C HIS A 20 -27.05 -2.51 21.03
N GLN A 21 -26.47 -3.51 21.72
CA GLN A 21 -25.46 -3.30 22.74
C GLN A 21 -24.18 -2.70 22.18
N ILE A 22 -23.68 -3.21 21.05
CA ILE A 22 -22.52 -2.67 20.34
C ILE A 22 -22.76 -1.22 19.95
N GLU A 23 -23.87 -0.94 19.24
CA GLU A 23 -24.19 0.40 18.78
C GLU A 23 -24.30 1.39 19.95
N LYS A 24 -25.00 1.01 21.02
CA LYS A 24 -25.17 1.87 22.20
C LYS A 24 -23.84 2.14 22.90
N SER A 25 -23.00 1.11 23.04
CA SER A 25 -21.69 1.22 23.67
C SER A 25 -20.76 2.13 22.88
N LEU A 26 -20.68 1.96 21.55
CA LEU A 26 -19.80 2.74 20.70
C LEU A 26 -20.30 4.18 20.47
N LYS A 27 -21.62 4.41 20.38
CA LYS A 27 -22.20 5.76 20.30
C LYS A 27 -21.99 6.59 21.58
N SER A 28 -21.51 5.98 22.67
CA SER A 28 -21.19 6.72 23.90
C SER A 28 -19.90 7.55 23.79
N PHE A 29 -19.06 7.30 22.78
CA PHE A 29 -17.85 8.09 22.57
C PHE A 29 -18.20 9.45 21.93
N PRO A 30 -17.73 10.59 22.48
CA PRO A 30 -18.04 11.92 21.92
C PRO A 30 -17.60 12.12 20.46
N ALA A 31 -16.51 11.48 20.04
CA ALA A 31 -16.01 11.57 18.67
C ALA A 31 -16.83 10.75 17.66
N VAL A 32 -17.68 9.83 18.11
CA VAL A 32 -18.43 8.93 17.22
C VAL A 32 -19.67 9.63 16.68
N LYS A 33 -19.76 9.68 15.35
CA LYS A 33 -20.91 10.22 14.62
C LYS A 33 -21.97 9.15 14.37
N SER A 34 -21.55 7.98 13.91
CA SER A 34 -22.43 6.84 13.67
C SER A 34 -21.68 5.53 13.77
N VAL A 35 -22.42 4.45 13.96
CA VAL A 35 -21.91 3.09 14.04
C VAL A 35 -22.79 2.26 13.13
N ASP A 36 -22.16 1.50 12.24
CA ASP A 36 -22.81 0.47 11.46
C ASP A 36 -22.29 -0.90 11.90
N VAL A 37 -23.21 -1.86 12.01
CA VAL A 37 -22.93 -3.19 12.53
C VAL A 37 -23.58 -4.17 11.58
N GLU A 38 -22.74 -4.91 10.87
CA GLU A 38 -23.13 -5.95 9.94
C GLU A 38 -22.80 -7.31 10.54
N LEU A 39 -23.71 -8.25 10.35
CA LEU A 39 -23.55 -9.64 10.77
C LEU A 39 -23.60 -10.51 9.53
N ASP A 40 -22.50 -11.23 9.29
CA ASP A 40 -22.42 -12.29 8.31
C ASP A 40 -22.57 -13.64 9.02
N SER A 41 -23.75 -14.23 8.89
CA SER A 41 -24.06 -15.52 9.50
C SER A 41 -23.64 -16.67 8.60
N ASN A 42 -22.59 -17.39 8.99
CA ASN A 42 -22.16 -18.60 8.29
C ASN A 42 -22.47 -19.86 9.11
N PHE A 43 -23.31 -20.74 8.56
CA PHE A 43 -23.74 -21.98 9.23
C PHE A 43 -22.59 -22.94 9.59
N THR A 44 -21.46 -22.86 8.89
CA THR A 44 -20.29 -23.72 9.08
C THR A 44 -19.17 -23.07 9.87
N ALA A 45 -19.02 -21.74 9.76
CA ALA A 45 -17.90 -21.00 10.36
C ALA A 45 -18.29 -20.18 11.60
N GLY A 46 -19.58 -20.06 11.91
CA GLY A 46 -20.10 -19.17 12.95
C GLY A 46 -20.53 -17.81 12.41
N ASP A 47 -21.09 -17.00 13.30
CA ASP A 47 -21.50 -15.63 13.03
C ASP A 47 -20.26 -14.71 13.07
N SER A 48 -20.03 -13.92 12.01
CA SER A 48 -18.95 -12.94 11.92
C SER A 48 -19.51 -11.51 11.90
N TRP A 49 -18.94 -10.64 12.73
CA TRP A 49 -19.40 -9.28 12.97
C TRP A 49 -18.44 -8.28 12.36
N SER A 50 -18.95 -7.42 11.48
CA SER A 50 -18.23 -6.27 10.92
C SER A 50 -18.80 -4.98 11.50
N VAL A 51 -17.97 -4.21 12.19
CA VAL A 51 -18.36 -2.97 12.85
C VAL A 51 -17.60 -1.80 12.21
N LEU A 52 -18.34 -0.88 11.59
CA LEU A 52 -17.81 0.36 11.04
C LEU A 52 -18.18 1.54 11.94
N ILE A 53 -17.17 2.17 12.54
CA ILE A 53 -17.31 3.34 13.40
C ILE A 53 -16.97 4.57 12.58
N LEU A 54 -17.94 5.43 12.32
CA LEU A 54 -17.71 6.71 11.66
C LEU A 54 -17.51 7.80 12.72
N LEU A 55 -16.34 8.45 12.73
CA LEU A 55 -16.11 9.60 13.60
C LEU A 55 -16.60 10.91 12.97
N ASN A 56 -16.68 11.94 13.81
CA ASN A 56 -16.83 13.32 13.37
C ASN A 56 -15.70 13.74 12.41
N LYS A 57 -15.95 14.74 11.56
CA LYS A 57 -14.89 15.30 10.71
C LYS A 57 -13.86 16.01 11.57
N ASN A 58 -12.57 15.77 11.30
CA ASN A 58 -11.43 16.31 12.03
C ASN A 58 -11.54 16.13 13.56
N PRO A 59 -11.72 14.88 14.06
CA PRO A 59 -11.87 14.64 15.49
C PRO A 59 -10.61 15.05 16.26
N GLY A 60 -10.77 15.37 17.54
CA GLY A 60 -9.65 15.68 18.43
C GLY A 60 -8.69 14.49 18.54
N ARG A 61 -7.40 14.76 18.75
CA ARG A 61 -6.37 13.70 18.86
C ARG A 61 -6.71 12.71 19.97
N GLU A 62 -6.93 13.20 21.19
CA GLU A 62 -7.23 12.36 22.36
C GLU A 62 -8.56 11.61 22.22
N GLU A 63 -9.57 12.25 21.65
CA GLU A 63 -10.88 11.62 21.42
C GLU A 63 -10.75 10.48 20.40
N THR A 64 -9.96 10.68 19.34
CA THR A 64 -9.67 9.66 18.34
C THR A 64 -8.92 8.49 18.99
N LEU A 65 -7.85 8.77 19.74
CA LEU A 65 -7.06 7.75 20.39
C LEU A 65 -7.88 6.94 21.41
N THR A 66 -8.79 7.60 22.13
CA THR A 66 -9.73 6.93 23.06
C THR A 66 -10.61 5.93 22.32
N VAL A 67 -11.19 6.32 21.18
CA VAL A 67 -12.00 5.38 20.36
C VAL A 67 -11.13 4.22 19.86
N LEU A 68 -9.94 4.53 19.32
CA LEU A 68 -9.05 3.49 18.77
C LEU A 68 -8.61 2.47 19.84
N LYS A 69 -8.44 2.89 21.10
CA LYS A 69 -8.05 2.00 22.21
C LYS A 69 -9.20 1.15 22.72
N ASP A 70 -10.36 1.77 22.92
CA ASP A 70 -11.43 1.15 23.72
C ASP A 70 -12.51 0.48 22.85
N ALA A 71 -12.63 0.83 21.57
CA ALA A 71 -13.74 0.37 20.74
C ALA A 71 -13.70 -1.14 20.47
N TYR A 72 -12.51 -1.71 20.24
CA TYR A 72 -12.37 -3.13 19.96
C TYR A 72 -12.82 -3.98 21.16
N ASP A 73 -12.34 -3.66 22.36
CA ASP A 73 -12.73 -4.35 23.59
C ASP A 73 -14.23 -4.30 23.85
N ARG A 74 -14.87 -3.16 23.56
CA ARG A 74 -16.33 -3.01 23.69
C ARG A 74 -17.11 -3.91 22.74
N VAL A 75 -16.59 -4.19 21.55
CA VAL A 75 -17.21 -5.12 20.59
C VAL A 75 -16.98 -6.55 21.04
N VAL A 76 -15.73 -6.91 21.37
CA VAL A 76 -15.35 -8.26 21.80
C VAL A 76 -16.09 -8.69 23.06
N GLN A 77 -16.35 -7.78 24.01
CA GLN A 77 -17.16 -8.06 25.20
C GLN A 77 -18.59 -8.53 24.88
N VAL A 78 -19.12 -8.21 23.69
CA VAL A 78 -20.48 -8.58 23.28
C VAL A 78 -20.47 -9.86 22.45
N VAL A 79 -19.52 -10.02 21.51
CA VAL A 79 -19.59 -11.06 20.48
C VAL A 79 -18.40 -12.04 20.44
N GLY A 80 -17.39 -11.84 21.28
CA GLY A 80 -16.14 -12.61 21.24
C GLY A 80 -15.11 -12.04 20.25
N ASP A 81 -13.85 -12.45 20.40
CA ASP A 81 -12.68 -11.95 19.65
C ASP A 81 -12.51 -12.61 18.29
N ASP A 82 -12.75 -13.92 18.20
CA ASP A 82 -12.59 -14.73 16.99
C ASP A 82 -13.52 -14.34 15.83
N PHE A 83 -14.53 -13.49 16.10
CA PHE A 83 -15.63 -13.20 15.18
C PHE A 83 -15.82 -11.71 14.90
N ALA A 84 -14.92 -10.82 15.35
CA ALA A 84 -15.12 -9.37 15.23
C ALA A 84 -14.06 -8.67 14.38
N SER A 85 -14.51 -7.95 13.34
CA SER A 85 -13.74 -6.96 12.60
C SER A 85 -14.25 -5.57 12.94
N VAL A 86 -13.38 -4.72 13.47
CA VAL A 86 -13.73 -3.35 13.86
C VAL A 86 -12.89 -2.37 13.06
N THR A 87 -13.53 -1.45 12.34
CA THR A 87 -12.85 -0.41 11.57
C THR A 87 -13.38 0.95 11.96
N THR A 88 -12.49 1.90 12.19
CA THR A 88 -12.84 3.30 12.41
C THR A 88 -12.51 4.13 11.20
N SER A 89 -13.43 4.97 10.73
CA SER A 89 -13.24 5.84 9.59
C SER A 89 -13.62 7.28 9.90
N TRP A 90 -12.90 8.23 9.31
CA TRP A 90 -13.19 9.66 9.45
C TRP A 90 -12.54 10.47 8.32
N VAL A 91 -12.85 11.77 8.27
CA VAL A 91 -12.15 12.71 7.41
C VAL A 91 -11.15 13.51 8.25
N GLN A 92 -9.86 13.43 7.90
CA GLN A 92 -8.78 14.17 8.53
C GLN A 92 -8.20 15.18 7.55
N ASN A 93 -8.32 16.46 7.85
CA ASN A 93 -7.82 17.57 7.03
C ASN A 93 -8.19 17.43 5.52
N GLY A 94 -9.39 16.91 5.23
CA GLY A 94 -9.87 16.67 3.87
C GLY A 94 -9.48 15.32 3.24
N ALA A 95 -8.59 14.54 3.85
CA ALA A 95 -8.30 13.16 3.45
C ALA A 95 -9.28 12.17 4.12
N SER A 96 -9.70 11.15 3.39
CA SER A 96 -10.49 10.05 3.96
C SER A 96 -9.56 9.09 4.68
N VAL A 97 -9.88 8.71 5.92
CA VAL A 97 -9.08 7.82 6.75
C VAL A 97 -9.88 6.57 7.10
N SER A 98 -9.23 5.42 7.06
CA SER A 98 -9.71 4.15 7.58
C SER A 98 -8.66 3.51 8.49
N TRP A 99 -9.08 3.05 9.66
CA TRP A 99 -8.21 2.45 10.67
C TRP A 99 -8.81 1.14 11.17
N PRO A 100 -8.36 -0.02 10.67
CA PRO A 100 -8.72 -1.31 11.23
C PRO A 100 -8.15 -1.42 12.65
N ILE A 101 -9.03 -1.64 13.63
CA ILE A 101 -8.66 -1.81 15.03
C ILE A 101 -8.53 -3.30 15.32
N SER A 102 -7.55 -3.64 16.14
CA SER A 102 -7.34 -4.99 16.68
C SER A 102 -6.98 -4.90 18.16
N ALA A 103 -6.85 -6.02 18.86
CA ALA A 103 -6.45 -6.06 20.26
C ALA A 103 -5.10 -5.36 20.57
N ASN A 104 -4.24 -5.20 19.56
CA ASN A 104 -2.98 -4.48 19.73
C ASN A 104 -3.24 -3.00 19.98
N GLU A 105 -2.58 -2.44 21.01
CA GLU A 105 -2.74 -1.03 21.35
C GLU A 105 -2.42 -0.13 20.14
N PRO A 106 -3.32 0.81 19.79
CA PRO A 106 -3.07 1.75 18.71
C PRO A 106 -1.86 2.63 19.04
N ASN A 107 -0.97 2.77 18.07
CA ASN A 107 0.24 3.57 18.23
C ASN A 107 -0.09 5.07 18.12
N GLY A 108 0.05 5.80 19.22
CA GLY A 108 -0.15 7.26 19.23
C GLY A 108 0.76 8.00 18.24
N ALA A 109 1.97 7.52 18.00
CA ALA A 109 2.88 8.09 17.01
C ALA A 109 2.41 7.85 15.57
N GLU A 110 1.74 6.73 15.30
CA GLU A 110 1.11 6.45 14.00
C GLU A 110 -0.06 7.39 13.75
N LEU A 111 -0.88 7.66 14.78
CA LEU A 111 -1.96 8.65 14.67
C LEU A 111 -1.39 10.05 14.41
N ASP A 112 -0.34 10.44 15.13
CA ASP A 112 0.30 11.74 14.94
C ASP A 112 0.87 11.89 13.54
N TYR A 113 1.58 10.86 13.07
CA TYR A 113 2.16 10.88 11.73
C TYR A 113 1.08 10.90 10.64
N LEU A 114 0.00 10.14 10.79
CA LEU A 114 -1.15 10.19 9.87
C LEU A 114 -1.74 11.61 9.81
N ARG A 115 -1.88 12.29 10.95
CA ARG A 115 -2.44 13.65 10.98
C ARG A 115 -1.53 14.67 10.29
N GLU A 116 -0.22 14.49 10.35
CA GLU A 116 0.75 15.32 9.60
C GLU A 116 0.67 15.07 8.08
N LEU A 117 0.50 13.81 7.67
CA LEU A 117 0.41 13.42 6.26
C LEU A 117 -0.93 13.80 5.62
N ALA A 118 -2.00 13.83 6.42
CA ALA A 118 -3.36 14.12 5.98
C ALA A 118 -3.47 15.56 5.45
N LYS A 119 -3.77 15.67 4.15
CA LYS A 119 -3.96 16.95 3.45
C LYS A 119 -5.11 16.85 2.44
N PRO A 120 -5.73 17.97 2.04
CA PRO A 120 -6.74 17.96 0.99
C PRO A 120 -6.17 17.38 -0.30
N GLY A 121 -6.92 16.51 -0.99
CA GLY A 121 -6.48 15.89 -2.24
C GLY A 121 -5.43 14.78 -2.09
N ARG A 122 -5.07 14.38 -0.85
CA ARG A 122 -4.13 13.27 -0.57
C ARG A 122 -4.65 11.91 -1.04
N GLY A 123 -5.96 11.75 -1.20
CA GLY A 123 -6.60 10.47 -1.49
C GLY A 123 -7.14 9.78 -0.24
N ALA A 124 -7.35 8.47 -0.33
CA ALA A 124 -7.73 7.63 0.79
C ALA A 124 -6.50 7.21 1.56
N MET A 125 -6.57 7.26 2.89
CA MET A 125 -5.52 6.85 3.80
C MET A 125 -6.01 5.69 4.63
N SER A 126 -5.18 4.66 4.79
CA SER A 126 -5.38 3.61 5.77
C SER A 126 -4.25 3.64 6.78
N ALA A 127 -4.56 3.40 8.05
CA ALA A 127 -3.55 3.26 9.10
C ALA A 127 -3.93 2.14 10.07
N GLY A 128 -2.97 1.75 10.89
CA GLY A 128 -3.09 0.66 11.86
C GLY A 128 -2.06 -0.42 11.58
N ARG A 129 -1.75 -1.19 12.64
CA ARG A 129 -0.72 -2.24 12.62
C ARG A 129 0.68 -1.71 12.28
N GLY A 130 0.95 -0.44 12.56
CA GLY A 130 2.26 0.18 12.37
C GLY A 130 2.54 0.62 10.93
N ARG A 131 1.51 0.87 10.11
CA ARG A 131 1.65 1.28 8.72
C ARG A 131 0.61 2.31 8.32
N ILE A 132 1.06 3.39 7.67
CA ILE A 132 0.18 4.33 6.97
C ILE A 132 0.26 4.08 5.46
N SER A 133 -0.85 3.75 4.83
CA SER A 133 -0.96 3.58 3.39
C SER A 133 -1.80 4.71 2.78
N VAL A 134 -1.33 5.32 1.71
CA VAL A 134 -2.03 6.35 0.95
C VAL A 134 -2.32 5.84 -0.45
N THR A 135 -3.58 5.92 -0.87
CA THR A 135 -4.03 5.60 -2.22
C THR A 135 -4.64 6.85 -2.84
N ARG A 136 -3.89 7.45 -3.78
CA ARG A 136 -4.28 8.72 -4.43
C ARG A 136 -5.22 8.53 -5.61
N GLY A 137 -5.30 7.31 -6.14
CA GLY A 137 -6.00 7.02 -7.40
C GLY A 137 -5.28 7.63 -8.60
N VAL A 138 -6.03 8.02 -9.62
CA VAL A 138 -5.48 8.63 -10.84
C VAL A 138 -5.06 10.08 -10.58
N VAL A 139 -3.79 10.37 -10.84
CA VAL A 139 -3.20 11.71 -10.73
C VAL A 139 -2.80 12.26 -12.10
N LYS A 140 -2.75 13.58 -12.22
CA LYS A 140 -2.38 14.26 -13.49
C LYS A 140 -0.88 14.45 -13.66
N GLU A 141 -0.14 14.43 -12.55
CA GLU A 141 1.29 14.66 -12.50
C GLU A 141 1.89 13.84 -11.35
N PHE A 142 3.20 13.55 -11.44
CA PHE A 142 3.90 12.85 -10.38
C PHE A 142 3.84 13.67 -9.08
N PRO A 143 3.35 13.09 -7.96
CA PRO A 143 3.20 13.82 -6.71
C PRO A 143 4.53 14.39 -6.21
N ALA A 144 4.58 15.72 -6.02
CA ALA A 144 5.76 16.39 -5.46
C ALA A 144 6.02 16.05 -3.99
N ASP A 145 5.00 15.52 -3.30
CA ASP A 145 5.03 15.15 -1.89
C ASP A 145 4.80 13.65 -1.68
N LEU A 146 5.51 12.85 -2.48
CA LEU A 146 5.58 11.40 -2.33
C LEU A 146 6.01 11.02 -0.91
N ILE A 147 5.30 10.07 -0.30
CA ILE A 147 5.56 9.63 1.07
C ILE A 147 6.46 8.38 1.03
N VAL A 148 7.73 8.56 1.43
CA VAL A 148 8.79 7.53 1.36
C VAL A 148 9.68 7.47 2.60
N THR A 149 9.35 8.24 3.63
CA THR A 149 10.16 8.36 4.84
C THR A 149 9.38 7.76 6.01
N PRO A 150 9.79 6.61 6.57
CA PRO A 150 9.11 6.03 7.71
C PRO A 150 9.44 6.85 8.96
N ARG A 151 8.57 6.82 9.98
CA ARG A 151 8.77 7.62 11.19
C ARG A 151 8.34 6.89 12.44
N SER A 152 9.18 6.92 13.49
CA SER A 152 8.83 6.38 14.81
C SER A 152 8.34 4.92 14.79
N GLY A 153 8.98 4.08 13.95
CA GLY A 153 8.58 2.67 13.77
C GLY A 153 7.27 2.48 12.99
N VAL A 154 6.80 3.51 12.29
CA VAL A 154 5.62 3.47 11.42
C VAL A 154 6.09 3.44 9.97
N SER A 155 5.74 2.36 9.28
CA SER A 155 5.97 2.22 7.85
C SER A 155 5.00 3.05 7.04
N VAL A 156 5.37 3.38 5.81
CA VAL A 156 4.55 4.14 4.88
C VAL A 156 4.43 3.44 3.55
N SER A 157 3.29 3.64 2.90
CA SER A 157 3.11 3.32 1.49
C SER A 157 2.33 4.42 0.81
N ASP A 158 2.71 4.74 -0.44
CA ASP A 158 2.04 5.74 -1.26
C ASP A 158 1.85 5.14 -2.65
N SER A 159 0.60 5.12 -3.14
CA SER A 159 0.26 4.54 -4.43
C SER A 159 -0.66 5.45 -5.24
N PHE A 160 -0.44 5.47 -6.55
CA PHE A 160 -1.19 6.29 -7.50
C PHE A 160 -1.07 5.75 -8.92
N GLU A 161 -2.00 6.18 -9.77
CA GLU A 161 -1.97 5.90 -11.21
C GLU A 161 -1.59 7.15 -11.98
N LEU A 162 -0.65 7.05 -12.92
CA LEU A 162 -0.21 8.16 -13.78
C LEU A 162 -0.04 7.65 -15.21
N ASP A 163 -0.76 8.24 -16.16
CA ASP A 163 -0.70 7.88 -17.59
C ASP A 163 -0.86 6.37 -17.87
N GLY A 164 -1.73 5.68 -17.12
CA GLY A 164 -1.95 4.23 -17.25
C GLY A 164 -0.95 3.34 -16.49
N MET A 165 0.04 3.94 -15.81
CA MET A 165 1.00 3.23 -14.96
C MET A 165 0.49 3.15 -13.52
N SER A 166 0.64 1.99 -12.89
CA SER A 166 0.48 1.83 -11.44
C SER A 166 1.83 2.07 -10.76
N ILE A 167 1.91 3.05 -9.87
CA ILE A 167 3.15 3.42 -9.17
C ILE A 167 2.93 3.26 -7.68
N ARG A 168 3.88 2.62 -7.00
CA ARG A 168 3.84 2.38 -5.57
C ARG A 168 5.21 2.55 -4.94
N ALA A 169 5.25 3.24 -3.82
CA ALA A 169 6.39 3.25 -2.93
C ALA A 169 5.99 2.64 -1.58
N VAL A 170 6.89 1.87 -1.00
CA VAL A 170 6.77 1.17 0.27
C VAL A 170 8.05 1.41 1.04
N SER A 171 7.95 1.97 2.24
CA SER A 171 9.09 2.20 3.09
C SER A 171 8.75 1.76 4.51
N ASP A 172 9.37 0.68 4.95
CA ASP A 172 9.17 0.07 6.26
C ASP A 172 10.08 0.71 7.30
N THR A 173 11.36 0.84 6.98
CA THR A 173 12.42 1.27 7.91
C THR A 173 13.42 2.25 7.32
N VAL A 174 13.54 2.30 5.99
CA VAL A 174 14.54 3.11 5.28
C VAL A 174 13.89 4.26 4.53
N ASP A 175 14.45 5.47 4.65
CA ASP A 175 14.03 6.61 3.83
C ASP A 175 14.44 6.41 2.37
N LEU A 176 13.46 6.23 1.48
CA LEU A 176 13.69 5.98 0.05
C LEU A 176 13.77 7.26 -0.78
N SER A 177 13.71 8.43 -0.15
CA SER A 177 13.86 9.73 -0.82
C SER A 177 15.10 9.89 -1.72
N PRO A 178 16.26 9.22 -1.47
CA PRO A 178 17.41 9.31 -2.37
C PRO A 178 17.22 8.62 -3.72
N ILE A 179 16.23 7.73 -3.87
CA ILE A 179 15.98 7.00 -5.11
C ILE A 179 15.08 7.85 -6.01
N PRO A 180 15.51 8.20 -7.23
CA PRO A 180 14.84 9.21 -8.06
C PRO A 180 13.60 8.66 -8.79
N LEU A 181 12.59 8.18 -8.06
CA LEU A 181 11.41 7.51 -8.62
C LEU A 181 10.68 8.34 -9.68
N ARG A 182 10.61 9.66 -9.51
CA ARG A 182 10.06 10.57 -10.53
C ARG A 182 10.78 10.45 -11.86
N LYS A 183 12.12 10.46 -11.85
CA LYS A 183 12.93 10.36 -13.07
C LYS A 183 12.81 8.97 -13.70
N VAL A 184 12.64 7.92 -12.88
CA VAL A 184 12.39 6.55 -13.37
C VAL A 184 11.11 6.53 -14.19
N VAL A 185 10.02 7.06 -13.62
CA VAL A 185 8.72 7.15 -14.30
C VAL A 185 8.79 8.01 -15.56
N GLU A 186 9.52 9.13 -15.52
CA GLU A 186 9.74 10.00 -16.69
C GLU A 186 10.56 9.32 -17.80
N ALA A 187 11.44 8.37 -17.46
CA ALA A 187 12.25 7.62 -18.42
C ALA A 187 11.48 6.50 -19.15
N ILE A 188 10.28 6.14 -18.68
CA ILE A 188 9.40 5.19 -19.35
C ILE A 188 8.69 5.90 -20.52
N ASP A 189 9.01 5.47 -21.73
CA ASP A 189 8.42 5.99 -22.97
C ASP A 189 6.90 5.76 -22.99
N SER A 190 6.14 6.70 -23.57
CA SER A 190 4.67 6.67 -23.58
C SER A 190 4.06 5.37 -24.13
N LYS A 191 4.73 4.71 -25.09
CA LYS A 191 4.30 3.42 -25.66
C LYS A 191 4.25 2.27 -24.65
N TYR A 192 4.91 2.41 -23.50
CA TYR A 192 5.01 1.39 -22.45
C TYR A 192 4.19 1.70 -21.20
N ARG A 193 3.54 2.86 -21.12
CA ARG A 193 2.93 3.31 -19.86
C ARG A 193 1.65 2.57 -19.52
N GLU A 194 0.85 2.22 -20.53
CA GLU A 194 -0.41 1.52 -20.32
C GLU A 194 -0.17 0.14 -19.68
N GLY A 195 -0.65 -0.06 -18.46
CA GLY A 195 -0.53 -1.31 -17.72
C GLY A 195 0.85 -1.54 -17.08
N ALA A 196 1.78 -0.58 -17.16
CA ALA A 196 3.06 -0.71 -16.50
C ALA A 196 2.93 -0.60 -14.98
N VAL A 197 3.82 -1.28 -14.27
CA VAL A 197 3.90 -1.25 -12.80
C VAL A 197 5.30 -0.82 -12.38
N VAL A 198 5.37 0.15 -11.49
CA VAL A 198 6.61 0.61 -10.86
C VAL A 198 6.46 0.49 -9.35
N GLU A 199 7.21 -0.41 -8.73
CA GLU A 199 7.22 -0.58 -7.27
C GLU A 199 8.61 -0.33 -6.71
N LEU A 200 8.69 0.53 -5.69
CA LEU A 200 9.89 0.81 -4.91
C LEU A 200 9.65 0.37 -3.47
N THR A 201 10.47 -0.55 -2.96
CA THR A 201 10.33 -1.10 -1.60
C THR A 201 11.68 -1.23 -0.90
N ASP A 202 11.73 -1.05 0.42
CA ASP A 202 12.91 -1.35 1.25
C ASP A 202 12.88 -2.77 1.86
N ASN A 203 11.83 -3.52 1.57
CA ASN A 203 11.58 -4.85 2.10
C ASN A 203 10.92 -5.71 1.00
N ASP A 204 11.70 -6.04 -0.03
CA ASP A 204 11.26 -6.97 -1.05
C ASP A 204 10.90 -8.32 -0.43
N ILE A 205 9.68 -8.82 -0.69
CA ILE A 205 9.20 -10.06 -0.03
C ILE A 205 10.03 -11.28 -0.44
N VAL A 206 10.70 -11.23 -1.60
CA VAL A 206 11.54 -12.29 -2.11
C VAL A 206 12.97 -12.12 -1.65
N SER A 207 13.58 -10.96 -1.89
CA SER A 207 15.01 -10.75 -1.66
C SER A 207 15.35 -10.09 -0.33
N GLY A 208 14.39 -9.43 0.33
CA GLY A 208 14.61 -8.60 1.52
C GLY A 208 15.45 -7.35 1.24
N SER A 209 15.67 -7.02 -0.03
CA SER A 209 16.51 -5.90 -0.46
C SER A 209 15.71 -4.62 -0.64
N ILE A 210 16.43 -3.50 -0.71
CA ILE A 210 15.88 -2.25 -1.24
C ILE A 210 15.82 -2.37 -2.77
N SER A 211 14.62 -2.65 -3.30
CA SER A 211 14.38 -2.99 -4.69
C SER A 211 13.53 -1.94 -5.41
N LEU A 212 13.82 -1.77 -6.70
CA LEU A 212 12.98 -1.06 -7.64
C LEU A 212 12.61 -2.04 -8.76
N ASP A 213 11.33 -2.36 -8.88
CA ASP A 213 10.79 -3.17 -9.96
C ASP A 213 10.07 -2.28 -10.98
N VAL A 214 10.42 -2.42 -12.26
CA VAL A 214 9.78 -1.75 -13.39
C VAL A 214 9.33 -2.78 -14.42
N ALA A 215 8.02 -3.03 -14.44
CA ALA A 215 7.35 -3.90 -15.39
C ALA A 215 6.71 -3.06 -16.49
N ALA A 216 7.35 -2.95 -17.66
CA ALA A 216 6.88 -2.09 -18.74
C ALA A 216 7.41 -2.43 -20.15
N PHE A 217 8.60 -3.02 -20.27
CA PHE A 217 9.42 -2.87 -21.49
C PHE A 217 9.16 -3.90 -22.58
N GLY A 218 7.93 -4.33 -22.79
CA GLY A 218 7.61 -5.24 -23.89
C GLY A 218 6.38 -6.09 -23.62
N LYS A 219 5.99 -6.87 -24.62
CA LYS A 219 5.06 -7.97 -24.41
C LYS A 219 5.87 -9.21 -24.08
N GLU A 220 5.31 -10.11 -23.28
CA GLU A 220 5.95 -11.41 -22.99
C GLU A 220 6.35 -12.17 -24.28
N SER A 221 5.58 -12.05 -25.36
CA SER A 221 5.93 -12.70 -26.65
C SER A 221 7.11 -12.06 -27.39
N ASP A 222 7.38 -10.78 -27.12
CA ASP A 222 8.28 -9.95 -27.93
C ASP A 222 9.63 -9.72 -27.21
N GLY A 223 9.72 -10.12 -25.93
CA GLY A 223 10.88 -9.90 -25.08
C GLY A 223 11.05 -8.45 -24.63
N LEU A 224 12.11 -8.22 -23.86
CA LEU A 224 12.44 -6.92 -23.26
C LEU A 224 13.08 -5.96 -24.30
N ASP A 225 12.54 -4.74 -24.44
CA ASP A 225 13.18 -3.65 -25.18
C ASP A 225 14.39 -3.14 -24.40
N VAL A 226 15.57 -3.61 -24.81
CA VAL A 226 16.88 -3.30 -24.23
C VAL A 226 17.15 -1.79 -24.16
N ALA A 227 16.75 -1.02 -25.19
CA ALA A 227 17.03 0.40 -25.23
C ALA A 227 16.16 1.19 -24.25
N ALA A 228 14.90 0.79 -24.10
CA ALA A 228 13.99 1.38 -23.12
C ALA A 228 14.40 1.03 -21.69
N ALA A 229 14.72 -0.24 -21.43
CA ALA A 229 15.24 -0.71 -20.14
C ALA A 229 16.52 0.04 -19.72
N ALA A 230 17.44 0.27 -20.66
CA ALA A 230 18.68 1.00 -20.42
C ALA A 230 18.46 2.47 -19.98
N LYS A 231 17.37 3.12 -20.41
CA LYS A 231 17.03 4.48 -19.94
C LYS A 231 16.75 4.49 -18.45
N VAL A 232 15.96 3.53 -17.95
CA VAL A 232 15.67 3.41 -16.52
C VAL A 232 16.92 3.03 -15.74
N LEU A 233 17.71 2.07 -16.23
CA LEU A 233 18.99 1.71 -15.61
C LEU A 233 19.90 2.94 -15.41
N ASN A 234 20.03 3.79 -16.44
CA ASN A 234 20.83 5.01 -16.37
C ASN A 234 20.36 6.02 -15.32
N VAL A 235 19.05 6.07 -15.02
CA VAL A 235 18.50 7.00 -14.02
C VAL A 235 18.95 6.64 -12.61
N VAL A 236 19.06 5.35 -12.30
CA VAL A 236 19.39 4.84 -10.96
C VAL A 236 20.84 4.41 -10.81
N SER A 237 21.61 4.36 -11.90
CA SER A 237 23.07 4.20 -11.88
C SER A 237 23.74 5.15 -10.89
N GLY A 238 24.65 4.61 -10.06
CA GLY A 238 25.37 5.37 -9.05
C GLY A 238 24.59 5.62 -7.76
N ASN A 239 23.31 5.24 -7.67
CA ASN A 239 22.54 5.34 -6.43
C ASN A 239 23.16 4.46 -5.34
N GLN A 240 23.44 5.04 -4.17
CA GLN A 240 24.13 4.34 -3.08
C GLN A 240 23.21 3.53 -2.18
N LEU A 241 21.88 3.74 -2.29
CA LEU A 241 20.88 3.11 -1.44
C LEU A 241 20.23 1.90 -2.11
N LEU A 242 19.96 1.99 -3.42
CA LEU A 242 19.33 0.92 -4.19
C LEU A 242 20.22 -0.33 -4.21
N GLN A 243 19.62 -1.48 -3.98
CA GLN A 243 20.31 -2.78 -3.92
C GLN A 243 19.89 -3.71 -5.05
N GLU A 244 18.71 -3.51 -5.63
CA GLU A 244 18.19 -4.35 -6.70
C GLU A 244 17.35 -3.53 -7.70
N LEU A 245 17.48 -3.85 -8.99
CA LEU A 245 16.66 -3.29 -10.07
C LEU A 245 16.10 -4.43 -10.92
N GLY A 246 14.79 -4.62 -10.91
CA GLY A 246 14.08 -5.50 -11.82
C GLY A 246 13.55 -4.75 -13.04
N LEU A 247 13.89 -5.20 -14.24
CA LEU A 247 13.37 -4.66 -15.50
C LEU A 247 12.66 -5.78 -16.26
N THR A 248 11.33 -5.75 -16.29
CA THR A 248 10.50 -6.82 -16.86
C THR A 248 9.54 -6.33 -17.93
N THR A 249 9.00 -7.28 -18.70
CA THR A 249 7.93 -7.03 -19.68
C THR A 249 6.58 -6.77 -18.99
N ALA A 250 6.22 -7.64 -18.03
CA ALA A 250 4.97 -7.59 -17.29
C ALA A 250 5.17 -7.79 -15.78
N TRP A 251 4.16 -7.41 -15.00
CA TRP A 251 4.17 -7.60 -13.55
C TRP A 251 3.88 -9.06 -13.22
N ASN A 252 4.87 -9.75 -12.65
CA ASN A 252 4.71 -11.10 -12.14
C ASN A 252 5.29 -11.18 -10.73
N THR A 253 4.47 -11.60 -9.76
CA THR A 253 4.87 -11.75 -8.36
C THR A 253 5.57 -13.09 -8.09
N SER A 254 5.60 -14.00 -9.07
CA SER A 254 6.27 -15.30 -8.98
C SER A 254 7.67 -15.25 -9.61
N VAL A 255 8.68 -15.55 -8.79
CA VAL A 255 10.10 -15.66 -9.19
C VAL A 255 10.31 -16.68 -10.31
N ALA A 256 9.51 -17.76 -10.34
CA ALA A 256 9.67 -18.86 -11.29
C ALA A 256 9.22 -18.54 -12.73
N SER A 257 8.66 -17.36 -12.97
CA SER A 257 8.04 -16.97 -14.25
C SER A 257 8.27 -15.51 -14.62
N ARG A 258 9.26 -14.84 -13.99
CA ARG A 258 9.61 -13.45 -14.27
C ARG A 258 10.44 -13.36 -15.55
N GLU A 259 9.79 -12.99 -16.65
CA GLU A 259 10.50 -12.64 -17.89
C GLU A 259 11.05 -11.20 -17.79
N GLY A 260 12.37 -11.10 -17.68
CA GLY A 260 13.07 -9.82 -17.54
C GLY A 260 14.50 -10.00 -17.09
N VAL A 261 15.12 -8.90 -16.63
CA VAL A 261 16.48 -8.89 -16.09
C VAL A 261 16.49 -8.24 -14.72
N PHE A 262 17.12 -8.91 -13.76
CA PHE A 262 17.30 -8.42 -12.39
C PHE A 262 18.77 -8.11 -12.16
N PHE A 263 19.07 -6.88 -11.74
CA PHE A 263 20.43 -6.48 -11.42
C PHE A 263 20.57 -6.30 -9.92
N HIS A 264 21.65 -6.86 -9.35
CA HIS A 264 22.07 -6.46 -8.02
C HIS A 264 23.01 -5.26 -8.09
N MET A 265 22.90 -4.40 -7.07
CA MET A 265 23.70 -3.20 -6.93
C MET A 265 24.57 -3.26 -5.69
N LYS A 266 25.81 -2.83 -5.84
CA LYS A 266 26.74 -2.60 -4.73
C LYS A 266 27.47 -1.28 -4.92
N ALA A 267 27.32 -0.38 -3.96
CA ALA A 267 27.92 0.96 -3.99
C ALA A 267 27.62 1.74 -5.28
N GLY A 268 26.40 1.60 -5.81
CA GLY A 268 25.95 2.28 -7.03
C GLY A 268 26.38 1.63 -8.35
N ALA A 269 27.11 0.52 -8.32
CA ALA A 269 27.46 -0.26 -9.50
C ALA A 269 26.54 -1.48 -9.63
N PHE A 270 26.04 -1.71 -10.84
CA PHE A 270 25.32 -2.93 -11.21
C PHE A 270 26.27 -4.10 -11.45
N ASP A 271 25.82 -5.31 -11.13
CA ASP A 271 26.44 -6.55 -11.59
C ASP A 271 26.10 -6.85 -13.06
N ALA A 272 26.26 -8.10 -13.49
CA ALA A 272 25.97 -8.50 -14.87
C ALA A 272 24.47 -8.60 -15.19
N GLY A 273 23.62 -8.60 -14.17
CA GLY A 273 22.20 -8.97 -14.27
C GLY A 273 21.96 -10.47 -14.37
N ASP A 274 20.73 -10.90 -14.07
CA ASP A 274 20.23 -12.25 -14.26
C ASP A 274 18.97 -12.22 -15.15
N PRO A 275 18.98 -12.87 -16.34
CA PRO A 275 20.10 -13.61 -16.93
C PRO A 275 21.24 -12.70 -17.45
N PRO A 276 22.52 -13.13 -17.33
CA PRO A 276 23.67 -12.27 -17.61
C PRO A 276 23.83 -11.89 -19.08
N GLU A 277 23.36 -12.73 -20.01
CA GLU A 277 23.42 -12.41 -21.44
C GLU A 277 22.49 -11.24 -21.81
N GLU A 278 21.29 -11.20 -21.23
CA GLU A 278 20.36 -10.09 -21.44
C GLU A 278 20.79 -8.85 -20.66
N GLY A 279 21.28 -9.02 -19.43
CA GLY A 279 21.82 -7.91 -18.63
C GLY A 279 23.00 -7.21 -19.30
N ALA A 280 23.92 -7.96 -19.90
CA ALA A 280 25.03 -7.40 -20.66
C ALA A 280 24.56 -6.52 -21.84
N LYS A 281 23.46 -6.86 -22.52
CA LYS A 281 22.90 -6.06 -23.62
C LYS A 281 22.38 -4.70 -23.10
N ILE A 282 21.67 -4.71 -21.97
CA ILE A 282 21.12 -3.50 -21.34
C ILE A 282 22.25 -2.59 -20.84
N LEU A 283 23.24 -3.15 -20.14
CA LEU A 283 24.41 -2.40 -19.67
C LEU A 283 25.19 -1.76 -20.83
N ALA A 284 25.40 -2.50 -21.92
CA ALA A 284 26.06 -1.97 -23.11
C ALA A 284 25.25 -0.84 -23.78
N ALA A 285 23.91 -0.96 -23.82
CA ALA A 285 23.04 0.09 -24.32
C ALA A 285 23.07 1.35 -23.42
N ALA A 286 23.09 1.15 -22.10
CA ALA A 286 23.18 2.22 -21.12
C ALA A 286 24.49 3.02 -21.26
N GLN A 287 25.64 2.33 -21.40
CA GLN A 287 26.95 2.93 -21.63
C GLN A 287 27.02 3.72 -22.94
N LYS A 288 26.45 3.20 -24.02
CA LYS A 288 26.39 3.90 -25.32
C LYS A 288 25.59 5.20 -25.21
N SER A 289 24.45 5.17 -24.51
CA SER A 289 23.61 6.35 -24.29
C SER A 289 24.33 7.43 -23.47
N ALA A 290 25.05 7.03 -22.42
CA ALA A 290 25.82 7.96 -21.58
C ALA A 290 26.95 8.65 -22.37
N SER A 291 27.65 7.88 -23.22
CA SER A 291 28.74 8.39 -24.06
C SER A 291 28.27 9.36 -25.14
N ALA A 292 27.01 9.23 -25.60
CA ALA A 292 26.44 10.11 -26.62
C ALA A 292 25.88 11.43 -26.05
N SER A 293 25.75 11.52 -24.72
CA SER A 293 25.24 12.71 -24.00
C SER A 293 26.36 13.52 -23.35
N SER A 294 27.63 13.10 -23.52
CA SER A 294 28.85 13.77 -23.06
C SER A 294 29.47 14.57 -24.20
#